data_AF-D8SXY6-F1
#
_entry.id   AF-D8SXY6-F1
#
_cell.length_a   1.000
_cell.length_b   1.000
_cell.length_c   1.000
_cell.angle_alpha   90.00
_cell.angle_beta   90.00
_cell.angle_gamma   90.00
#
_symmetry.space_group_name_H-M   'P 1'
#
loop_
_entity.id
_entity.type
_entity.pdbx_description
1 polymer ?
#
loop_
_entity_poly.entity_id
_entity_poly.type
_entity_poly.pdbx_seq_one_letter_code
_entity_poly.pdbx_strand_id
1 'polypeptide(L)'
;MGKKLFVLALALAVLALDVHARREGDRQHHDRESSDRRQQRQAFRDLKPRKPREIFRSEGGRIEEYDAGDYRALCDAEFGVKRVTVEPNGLVLPGYKDSHVLLTVMEGRLRAGIVSPFTDKVTEKSVFELKKGDTMAIPRGFAAWLFNDGNQRARFLDVADTTTSCECGRFKVFHLAGSDEQESERSPRRRRESQDESTGNSLLHGFSKEILAQAWGVDESIVQRLREGQKGSQIIKVDEQQRRSLPSVTNSGIYMDFVYRLGDSQPDVYVPRGGELRQLNSMKMPILKELGLSAACYQLKSGALTAPAWAHNAHKVIYVNEGRGRIEVVRENGEQAVEADMDEGSLLVVPANYPSAKLAGNEGLDFAVIYKTHLPIESYLAGRNSVYKGVPRSVMSSALQIDEQLQQKLEDRRAEEAYIFPRRERQPRRGGEEERSYQFVENLVRVFG
;
A
#
# COMPACT_ATOMS: atom_id res chain seq x y z
N MET A 1 61.38 31.16 -9.68
CA MET A 1 60.20 30.37 -9.21
C MET A 1 58.85 30.85 -9.77
N GLY A 2 58.67 32.12 -10.16
CA GLY A 2 57.34 32.66 -10.53
C GLY A 2 56.64 32.09 -11.78
N LYS A 3 57.38 31.75 -12.85
CA LYS A 3 56.75 31.27 -14.11
C LYS A 3 56.12 29.87 -13.99
N LYS A 4 56.68 28.97 -13.18
CA LYS A 4 56.12 27.62 -12.98
C LYS A 4 54.87 27.64 -12.08
N LEU A 5 54.83 28.53 -11.08
CA LEU A 5 53.64 28.72 -10.24
C LEU A 5 52.46 29.30 -11.04
N PHE A 6 52.73 30.23 -11.96
CA PHE A 6 51.69 30.85 -12.78
C PHE A 6 51.02 29.85 -13.75
N VAL A 7 51.81 28.98 -14.38
CA VAL A 7 51.28 27.93 -15.27
C VAL A 7 50.44 26.91 -14.49
N LEU A 8 50.85 26.54 -13.28
CA LEU A 8 50.11 25.61 -12.42
C LEU A 8 48.77 26.22 -11.96
N ALA A 9 48.77 27.50 -11.57
CA ALA A 9 47.56 28.22 -11.19
C ALA A 9 46.57 28.35 -12.37
N LEU A 10 47.08 28.61 -13.58
CA LEU A 10 46.25 28.68 -14.78
C LEU A 10 45.64 27.32 -15.13
N ALA A 11 46.40 26.23 -15.02
CA ALA A 11 45.91 24.88 -15.26
C ALA A 11 44.82 24.45 -14.26
N LEU A 12 44.98 24.80 -12.98
CA LEU A 12 43.98 24.54 -11.94
C LEU A 12 42.70 25.37 -12.15
N ALA A 13 42.82 26.62 -12.60
CA ALA A 13 41.67 27.46 -12.92
C ALA A 13 40.87 26.91 -14.11
N VAL A 14 41.54 26.43 -15.15
CA VAL A 14 40.89 25.79 -16.31
C VAL A 14 40.18 24.50 -15.91
N LEU A 15 40.81 23.65 -15.08
CA LEU A 15 40.17 22.44 -14.57
C LEU A 15 38.96 22.75 -13.67
N ALA A 16 39.04 23.79 -12.85
CA ALA A 16 37.92 24.22 -12.00
C ALA A 16 36.74 24.75 -12.83
N LEU A 17 37.00 25.49 -13.91
CA LEU A 17 35.98 25.97 -14.84
C LEU A 17 35.34 24.81 -15.62
N ASP A 18 36.13 23.83 -16.05
CA ASP A 18 35.62 22.66 -16.79
C ASP A 18 34.76 21.74 -15.89
N VAL A 19 35.15 21.58 -14.62
CA VAL A 19 34.34 20.86 -13.60
C VAL A 19 33.06 21.63 -13.26
N HIS A 20 33.12 22.96 -13.20
CA HIS A 20 31.94 23.80 -12.94
C HIS A 20 30.95 23.77 -14.12
N ALA A 21 31.44 23.91 -15.35
CA ALA A 21 30.64 23.84 -16.56
C ALA A 21 30.00 22.46 -16.76
N ARG A 22 30.70 21.36 -16.44
CA ARG A 22 30.12 20.00 -16.45
C ARG A 22 29.05 19.82 -15.38
N ARG A 23 29.23 20.36 -14.17
CA ARG A 23 28.21 20.33 -13.10
C ARG A 23 26.97 21.16 -13.42
N GLU A 24 27.11 22.28 -14.13
CA GLU A 24 25.97 23.07 -14.61
C GLU A 24 25.25 22.41 -15.79
N GLY A 25 26.01 21.78 -16.70
CA GLY A 25 25.45 20.95 -17.79
C GLY A 25 24.65 19.75 -17.28
N ASP A 26 25.17 19.02 -16.29
CA ASP A 26 24.47 17.89 -15.66
C ASP A 26 23.21 18.35 -14.90
N ARG A 27 23.25 19.50 -14.21
CA ARG A 27 22.07 20.07 -13.54
C ARG A 27 20.98 20.48 -14.54
N GLN A 28 21.35 21.15 -15.63
CA GLN A 28 20.39 21.56 -16.66
C GLN A 28 19.81 20.36 -17.44
N HIS A 29 20.58 19.29 -17.64
CA HIS A 29 20.08 18.05 -18.23
C HIS A 29 19.13 17.31 -17.26
N HIS A 30 19.46 17.25 -15.98
CA HIS A 30 18.61 16.62 -14.96
C HIS A 30 17.32 17.40 -14.71
N ASP A 31 17.36 18.73 -14.80
CA ASP A 31 16.20 19.63 -14.70
C ASP A 31 15.30 19.58 -15.96
N ARG A 32 15.88 19.38 -17.16
CA ARG A 32 15.11 19.19 -18.41
C ARG A 32 14.50 17.79 -18.51
N GLU A 33 15.22 16.73 -18.14
CA GLU A 33 14.65 15.37 -18.10
C GLU A 33 13.56 15.24 -17.03
N SER A 34 13.68 15.96 -15.91
CA SER A 34 12.63 15.99 -14.88
C SER A 34 11.44 16.86 -15.26
N SER A 35 11.61 17.93 -16.05
CA SER A 35 10.49 18.68 -16.62
C SER A 35 9.77 17.92 -17.74
N ASP A 36 10.51 17.22 -18.61
CA ASP A 36 9.93 16.39 -19.68
C ASP A 36 9.24 15.14 -19.12
N ARG A 37 9.78 14.49 -18.08
CA ARG A 37 9.09 13.40 -17.35
C ARG A 37 7.83 13.86 -16.63
N ARG A 38 7.76 15.12 -16.19
CA ARG A 38 6.54 15.72 -15.62
C ARG A 38 5.50 16.03 -16.71
N GLN A 39 5.93 16.46 -17.89
CA GLN A 39 5.05 16.78 -19.02
C GLN A 39 4.46 15.55 -19.73
N GLN A 40 5.08 14.38 -19.61
CA GLN A 40 4.59 13.12 -20.19
C GLN A 40 3.69 12.28 -19.25
N ARG A 41 3.23 12.84 -18.12
CA ARG A 41 2.24 12.21 -17.23
C ARG A 41 0.83 12.47 -17.77
N GLN A 42 0.14 11.43 -18.23
CA GLN A 42 -1.30 11.47 -18.48
C GLN A 42 -2.06 11.44 -17.14
N ALA A 43 -1.78 12.40 -16.26
CA ALA A 43 -2.05 12.32 -14.83
C ALA A 43 -3.50 11.90 -14.53
N PHE A 44 -3.66 10.67 -14.02
CA PHE A 44 -4.88 10.18 -13.40
C PHE A 44 -6.13 10.25 -14.30
N ARG A 45 -5.98 9.91 -15.59
CA ARG A 45 -7.09 9.86 -16.55
C ARG A 45 -8.12 8.79 -16.20
N ASP A 46 -7.68 7.55 -16.04
CA ASP A 46 -8.54 6.45 -15.58
C ASP A 46 -8.21 6.09 -14.14
N LEU A 47 -9.18 6.32 -13.27
CA LEU A 47 -9.10 5.96 -11.86
C LEU A 47 -10.01 4.78 -11.54
N LYS A 48 -10.66 4.10 -12.49
CA LYS A 48 -11.58 3.00 -12.15
C LYS A 48 -10.88 1.87 -11.37
N PRO A 49 -11.54 1.26 -10.37
CA PRO A 49 -10.96 0.16 -9.61
C PRO A 49 -10.50 -1.00 -10.50
N ARG A 50 -9.50 -1.75 -10.02
CA ARG A 50 -8.95 -2.93 -10.70
C ARG A 50 -8.91 -4.15 -9.80
N LYS A 51 -8.88 -5.31 -10.43
CA LYS A 51 -8.54 -6.60 -9.81
C LYS A 51 -7.10 -6.97 -10.19
N PRO A 52 -6.41 -7.77 -9.36
CA PRO A 52 -5.07 -8.21 -9.69
C PRO A 52 -5.12 -9.36 -10.70
N ARG A 53 -4.04 -9.54 -11.45
CA ARG A 53 -3.81 -10.68 -12.35
C ARG A 53 -2.83 -11.64 -11.68
N GLU A 54 -3.09 -12.94 -11.75
CA GLU A 54 -2.10 -13.94 -11.32
C GLU A 54 -0.86 -13.88 -12.23
N ILE A 55 0.32 -13.76 -11.62
CA ILE A 55 1.61 -13.75 -12.31
C ILE A 55 2.50 -14.94 -11.92
N PHE A 56 2.15 -15.65 -10.85
CA PHE A 56 2.88 -16.81 -10.38
C PHE A 56 1.99 -17.76 -9.58
N ARG A 57 2.21 -19.07 -9.73
CA ARG A 57 1.52 -20.13 -8.99
C ARG A 57 2.46 -21.31 -8.73
N SER A 58 2.38 -21.87 -7.54
CA SER A 58 3.00 -23.13 -7.12
C SER A 58 2.12 -23.86 -6.10
N GLU A 59 2.55 -25.04 -5.64
CA GLU A 59 1.91 -25.72 -4.51
C GLU A 59 2.05 -24.97 -3.17
N GLY A 60 3.05 -24.10 -3.07
CA GLY A 60 3.30 -23.27 -1.90
C GLY A 60 2.45 -22.01 -1.84
N GLY A 61 1.92 -21.54 -2.97
CA GLY A 61 1.14 -20.31 -3.01
C GLY A 61 0.98 -19.70 -4.41
N ARG A 62 0.52 -18.45 -4.45
CA ARG A 62 0.40 -17.66 -5.68
C ARG A 62 0.73 -16.19 -5.42
N ILE A 63 1.13 -15.49 -6.47
CA ILE A 63 1.34 -14.04 -6.48
C ILE A 63 0.45 -13.44 -7.57
N GLU A 64 -0.29 -12.43 -7.18
CA GLU A 64 -1.15 -11.66 -8.07
C GLU A 64 -0.70 -10.20 -8.03
N GLU A 65 -0.66 -9.55 -9.19
CA GLU A 65 -0.14 -8.19 -9.35
C GLU A 65 -1.24 -7.27 -9.92
N TYR A 66 -1.30 -6.03 -9.42
CA TYR A 66 -2.09 -5.00 -10.07
C TYR A 66 -1.23 -4.37 -11.17
N ASP A 67 -1.59 -4.64 -12.42
CA ASP A 67 -0.77 -4.29 -13.57
C ASP A 67 -0.80 -2.78 -13.86
N ALA A 68 0.37 -2.12 -13.77
CA ALA A 68 0.52 -0.71 -14.10
C ALA A 68 0.41 -0.41 -15.60
N GLY A 69 0.51 -1.42 -16.48
CA GLY A 69 0.23 -1.32 -17.90
C GLY A 69 -1.25 -1.06 -18.18
N ASP A 70 -2.13 -1.86 -17.55
CA ASP A 70 -3.59 -1.73 -17.63
C ASP A 70 -4.17 -0.67 -16.69
N TYR A 71 -3.41 -0.29 -15.65
CA TYR A 71 -3.82 0.67 -14.64
C TYR A 71 -2.75 1.73 -14.39
N ARG A 72 -2.64 2.65 -15.36
CA ARG A 72 -1.63 3.73 -15.36
C ARG A 72 -1.64 4.60 -14.10
N ALA A 73 -2.75 4.68 -13.37
CA ALA A 73 -2.83 5.41 -12.10
C ALA A 73 -1.80 4.90 -11.06
N LEU A 74 -1.42 3.61 -11.09
CA LEU A 74 -0.33 3.08 -10.26
C LEU A 74 1.01 3.69 -10.62
N CYS A 75 1.28 3.86 -11.92
CA CYS A 75 2.47 4.56 -12.39
C CYS A 75 2.43 6.04 -12.02
N ASP A 76 1.31 6.73 -12.24
CA ASP A 76 1.17 8.16 -11.94
C ASP A 76 1.33 8.47 -10.44
N ALA A 77 0.82 7.59 -9.57
CA ALA A 77 0.98 7.67 -8.12
C ALA A 77 2.26 6.98 -7.60
N GLU A 78 3.02 6.34 -8.49
CA GLU A 78 4.27 5.62 -8.20
C GLU A 78 4.11 4.57 -7.09
N PHE A 79 3.05 3.76 -7.19
CA PHE A 79 2.78 2.60 -6.35
C PHE A 79 2.94 1.31 -7.14
N GLY A 80 3.59 0.31 -6.54
CA GLY A 80 3.55 -1.07 -7.00
C GLY A 80 2.79 -1.92 -5.99
N VAL A 81 1.85 -2.75 -6.44
CA VAL A 81 1.00 -3.52 -5.53
C VAL A 81 0.92 -4.99 -5.94
N LYS A 82 1.23 -5.87 -4.99
CA LYS A 82 1.08 -7.33 -5.14
C LYS A 82 0.24 -7.89 -4.01
N ARG A 83 -0.62 -8.85 -4.34
CA ARG A 83 -1.34 -9.68 -3.39
C ARG A 83 -0.71 -11.07 -3.41
N VAL A 84 -0.27 -11.54 -2.26
CA VAL A 84 0.40 -12.82 -2.13
C VAL A 84 -0.44 -13.74 -1.27
N THR A 85 -0.71 -14.95 -1.77
CA THR A 85 -1.37 -16.01 -1.01
C THR A 85 -0.36 -17.12 -0.76
N VAL A 86 -0.19 -17.50 0.50
CA VAL A 86 0.73 -18.55 0.94
C VAL A 86 -0.10 -19.69 1.51
N GLU A 87 -0.05 -20.86 0.87
CA GLU A 87 -0.75 -22.06 1.34
C GLU A 87 -0.07 -22.60 2.61
N PRO A 88 -0.73 -23.47 3.40
CA PRO A 88 -0.10 -24.12 4.56
C PRO A 88 1.24 -24.76 4.18
N ASN A 89 2.29 -24.59 4.99
CA ASN A 89 3.66 -25.00 4.66
C ASN A 89 4.27 -24.33 3.41
N GLY A 90 3.71 -23.22 2.95
CA GLY A 90 4.30 -22.40 1.90
C GLY A 90 5.41 -21.51 2.46
N LEU A 91 6.55 -21.47 1.78
CA LEU A 91 7.69 -20.59 2.06
C LEU A 91 7.89 -19.63 0.89
N VAL A 92 7.65 -18.35 1.12
CA VAL A 92 8.12 -17.27 0.26
C VAL A 92 9.64 -17.19 0.41
N LEU A 93 10.34 -17.51 -0.67
CA LEU A 93 11.79 -17.63 -0.68
C LEU A 93 12.47 -16.31 -0.33
N PRO A 94 13.65 -16.35 0.32
CA PRO A 94 14.40 -15.14 0.64
C PRO A 94 14.71 -14.30 -0.59
N GLY A 95 14.41 -13.02 -0.50
CA GLY A 95 14.69 -12.04 -1.56
C GLY A 95 14.65 -10.62 -1.03
N TYR A 96 15.29 -9.69 -1.75
CA TYR A 96 15.19 -8.27 -1.48
C TYR A 96 14.50 -7.53 -2.64
N LYS A 97 14.01 -6.33 -2.38
CA LYS A 97 13.24 -5.55 -3.35
C LYS A 97 13.97 -4.27 -3.71
N ASP A 98 13.79 -3.79 -4.94
CA ASP A 98 14.30 -2.48 -5.39
C ASP A 98 13.53 -1.28 -4.84
N SER A 99 12.51 -1.52 -4.01
CA SER A 99 11.57 -0.52 -3.51
C SER A 99 11.33 -0.71 -2.02
N HIS A 100 11.00 0.37 -1.30
CA HIS A 100 10.49 0.29 0.06
C HIS A 100 9.09 -0.31 0.01
N VAL A 101 8.81 -1.30 0.88
CA VAL A 101 7.52 -2.01 0.89
C VAL A 101 6.91 -1.99 2.28
N LEU A 102 5.60 -1.73 2.32
CA LEU A 102 4.76 -1.92 3.48
C LEU A 102 3.87 -3.15 3.23
N LEU A 103 4.20 -4.26 3.90
CA LEU A 103 3.44 -5.50 3.86
C LEU A 103 2.33 -5.44 4.91
N THR A 104 1.09 -5.71 4.54
CA THR A 104 -0.01 -5.83 5.52
C THR A 104 -0.69 -7.19 5.39
N VAL A 105 -0.82 -7.93 6.49
CA VAL A 105 -1.47 -9.25 6.51
C VAL A 105 -2.99 -9.08 6.47
N MET A 106 -3.61 -9.66 5.45
CA MET A 106 -5.04 -9.58 5.17
C MET A 106 -5.81 -10.75 5.79
N GLU A 107 -5.19 -11.93 5.82
CA GLU A 107 -5.80 -13.19 6.25
C GLU A 107 -4.73 -14.11 6.85
N GLY A 108 -5.10 -14.89 7.87
CA GLY A 108 -4.25 -15.94 8.43
C GLY A 108 -3.08 -15.41 9.27
N ARG A 109 -2.02 -16.24 9.36
CA ARG A 109 -0.79 -15.96 10.10
C ARG A 109 0.44 -16.45 9.34
N LEU A 110 1.58 -15.80 9.58
CA LEU A 110 2.86 -16.07 8.94
C LEU A 110 3.99 -15.92 9.97
N ARG A 111 5.08 -16.64 9.78
CA ARG A 111 6.39 -16.26 10.32
C ARG A 111 7.14 -15.46 9.27
N ALA A 112 7.77 -14.36 9.65
CA ALA A 112 8.55 -13.54 8.75
C ALA A 112 9.94 -13.29 9.33
N GLY A 113 10.96 -13.41 8.49
CA GLY A 113 12.33 -13.01 8.83
C GLY A 113 12.77 -11.82 7.99
N ILE A 114 13.56 -10.93 8.59
CA ILE A 114 14.22 -9.82 7.90
C ILE A 114 15.71 -9.82 8.20
N VAL A 115 16.51 -9.56 7.18
CA VAL A 115 17.97 -9.45 7.28
C VAL A 115 18.34 -7.98 7.15
N SER A 116 18.85 -7.41 8.24
CA SER A 116 19.36 -6.04 8.28
C SER A 116 20.85 -6.02 7.91
N PRO A 117 21.29 -5.14 7.01
CA PRO A 117 22.72 -4.98 6.69
C PRO A 117 23.51 -4.34 7.84
N PHE A 118 22.82 -3.82 8.87
CA PHE A 118 23.41 -3.12 10.00
C PHE A 118 23.66 -4.03 11.23
N THR A 119 23.42 -5.33 11.12
CA THR A 119 23.57 -6.28 12.23
C THR A 119 24.50 -7.42 11.89
N ASP A 120 25.56 -7.58 12.67
CA ASP A 120 26.66 -8.54 12.43
C ASP A 120 26.31 -10.02 12.68
N LYS A 121 25.04 -10.34 12.99
CA LYS A 121 24.61 -11.71 13.29
C LYS A 121 23.46 -12.11 12.38
N VAL A 122 23.69 -13.19 11.62
CA VAL A 122 22.63 -14.08 11.16
C VAL A 122 21.76 -14.37 12.36
N THR A 123 20.56 -13.79 12.38
CA THR A 123 19.75 -13.82 13.58
C THR A 123 18.51 -14.65 13.29
N GLU A 124 18.58 -15.91 13.71
CA GLU A 124 17.40 -16.64 14.22
C GLU A 124 16.57 -15.76 15.20
N LYS A 125 17.20 -14.70 15.73
CA LYS A 125 16.64 -13.61 16.56
C LYS A 125 15.79 -12.55 15.84
N SER A 126 15.67 -12.58 14.52
CA SER A 126 14.92 -11.59 13.72
C SER A 126 13.72 -12.23 13.03
N VAL A 127 13.04 -13.13 13.74
CA VAL A 127 11.87 -13.87 13.26
C VAL A 127 10.63 -13.45 14.04
N PHE A 128 9.66 -12.93 13.31
CA PHE A 128 8.42 -12.37 13.83
C PHE A 128 7.25 -13.25 13.44
N GLU A 129 6.30 -13.44 14.35
CA GLU A 129 4.96 -13.85 13.97
C GLU A 129 4.23 -12.65 13.37
N LEU A 130 3.43 -12.84 12.33
CA LEU A 130 2.51 -11.85 11.76
C LEU A 130 1.12 -12.49 11.68
N LYS A 131 0.07 -11.73 11.96
CA LYS A 131 -1.33 -12.19 11.81
C LYS A 131 -2.19 -11.12 11.13
N LYS A 132 -3.42 -11.45 10.74
CA LYS A 132 -4.38 -10.51 10.14
C LYS A 132 -4.36 -9.14 10.85
N GLY A 133 -4.15 -8.10 10.06
CA GLY A 133 -4.04 -6.71 10.49
C GLY A 133 -2.61 -6.25 10.80
N ASP A 134 -1.64 -7.15 11.02
CA ASP A 134 -0.25 -6.73 11.27
C ASP A 134 0.40 -6.17 10.01
N THR A 135 1.30 -5.21 10.22
CA THR A 135 2.07 -4.57 9.17
C THR A 135 3.56 -4.79 9.38
N MET A 136 4.30 -5.07 8.31
CA MET A 136 5.75 -5.18 8.31
C MET A 136 6.36 -4.17 7.32
N ALA A 137 7.29 -3.35 7.81
CA ALA A 137 8.06 -2.41 7.02
C ALA A 137 9.33 -3.10 6.49
N ILE A 138 9.51 -3.13 5.17
CA ILE A 138 10.66 -3.74 4.51
C ILE A 138 11.37 -2.66 3.70
N PRO A 139 12.48 -2.09 4.19
CA PRO A 139 13.21 -1.10 3.41
C PRO A 139 13.81 -1.69 2.14
N ARG A 140 14.00 -0.84 1.13
CA ARG A 140 14.67 -1.21 -0.13
C ARG A 140 16.01 -1.90 0.14
N GLY A 141 16.26 -3.02 -0.55
CA GLY A 141 17.50 -3.80 -0.42
C GLY A 141 17.59 -4.71 0.82
N PHE A 142 16.67 -4.63 1.78
CA PHE A 142 16.62 -5.59 2.89
C PHE A 142 16.03 -6.90 2.40
N ALA A 143 16.70 -8.01 2.72
CA ALA A 143 16.18 -9.33 2.38
C ALA A 143 15.14 -9.77 3.41
N ALA A 144 14.05 -10.36 2.93
CA ALA A 144 13.00 -10.91 3.78
C ALA A 144 12.51 -12.26 3.24
N TRP A 145 11.94 -13.07 4.12
CA TRP A 145 11.27 -14.33 3.80
C TRP A 145 10.02 -14.50 4.66
N LEU A 146 9.03 -15.25 4.19
CA LEU A 146 7.79 -15.51 4.92
C LEU A 146 7.42 -16.98 4.83
N PHE A 147 6.97 -17.56 5.94
CA PHE A 147 6.57 -18.94 6.05
C PHE A 147 5.18 -19.08 6.67
N ASN A 148 4.28 -19.81 6.03
CA ASN A 148 2.99 -20.16 6.61
C ASN A 148 3.10 -21.47 7.40
N ASP A 149 3.26 -21.36 8.72
CA ASP A 149 3.24 -22.51 9.63
C ASP A 149 1.84 -22.88 10.14
N GLY A 150 0.81 -22.17 9.67
CA GLY A 150 -0.58 -22.41 9.96
C GLY A 150 -1.20 -23.55 9.15
N ASN A 151 -2.41 -23.93 9.54
CA ASN A 151 -3.21 -24.94 8.84
C ASN A 151 -4.19 -24.33 7.83
N GLN A 152 -4.27 -23.00 7.77
CA GLN A 152 -5.10 -22.24 6.84
C GLN A 152 -4.20 -21.43 5.90
N ARG A 153 -4.73 -21.08 4.73
CA ARG A 153 -4.06 -20.14 3.83
C ARG A 153 -3.84 -18.81 4.54
N ALA A 154 -2.74 -18.14 4.22
CA ALA A 154 -2.46 -16.78 4.65
C ALA A 154 -2.39 -15.87 3.42
N ARG A 155 -2.78 -14.61 3.58
CA ARG A 155 -2.77 -13.62 2.51
C ARG A 155 -2.21 -12.31 3.02
N PHE A 156 -1.37 -11.67 2.22
CA PHE A 156 -0.87 -10.33 2.52
C PHE A 156 -0.84 -9.46 1.27
N LEU A 157 -0.87 -8.15 1.49
CA LEU A 157 -0.73 -7.12 0.47
C LEU A 157 0.64 -6.45 0.62
N ASP A 158 1.46 -6.53 -0.42
CA ASP A 158 2.72 -5.79 -0.56
C ASP A 158 2.43 -4.51 -1.33
N VAL A 159 2.57 -3.35 -0.69
CA VAL A 159 2.49 -2.04 -1.35
C VAL A 159 3.85 -1.36 -1.30
N ALA A 160 4.38 -1.03 -2.46
CA ALA A 160 5.71 -0.46 -2.65
C ALA A 160 5.65 1.01 -3.08
N ASP A 161 6.59 1.81 -2.59
CA ASP A 161 6.94 3.10 -3.20
C ASP A 161 7.91 2.85 -4.37
N THR A 162 7.44 3.04 -5.60
CA THR A 162 8.22 2.77 -6.81
C THR A 162 8.97 3.99 -7.34
N THR A 163 9.11 5.07 -6.56
CA THR A 163 9.86 6.28 -6.98
C THR A 163 11.27 5.95 -7.46
N THR A 164 11.89 4.94 -6.83
CA THR A 164 13.26 4.50 -7.14
C THR A 164 13.32 3.18 -7.90
N SER A 165 12.17 2.61 -8.28
CA SER A 165 12.14 1.40 -9.08
C SER A 165 12.54 1.68 -10.53
N CYS A 166 13.06 0.66 -11.20
CA CYS A 166 13.38 0.72 -12.63
C CYS A 166 12.12 0.86 -13.51
N GLU A 167 10.97 0.40 -13.02
CA GLU A 167 9.71 0.39 -13.77
C GLU A 167 8.63 1.15 -13.02
N CYS A 168 7.85 1.93 -13.77
CA CYS A 168 6.80 2.74 -13.19
C CYS A 168 5.63 1.87 -12.72
N GLY A 169 5.23 2.01 -11.45
CA GLY A 169 4.10 1.28 -10.87
C GLY A 169 4.35 -0.22 -10.65
N ARG A 170 5.60 -0.68 -10.77
CA ARG A 170 6.05 -2.06 -10.56
C ARG A 170 7.29 -2.05 -9.68
N PHE A 171 7.56 -3.13 -8.98
CA PHE A 171 8.80 -3.31 -8.21
C PHE A 171 9.39 -4.70 -8.46
N LYS A 172 10.72 -4.77 -8.47
CA LYS A 172 11.48 -6.00 -8.74
C LYS A 172 11.83 -6.72 -7.45
N VAL A 173 11.82 -8.05 -7.52
CA VAL A 173 12.28 -8.93 -6.45
C VAL A 173 13.55 -9.61 -6.93
N PHE A 174 14.61 -9.49 -6.13
CA PHE A 174 15.89 -10.12 -6.37
C PHE A 174 15.95 -11.36 -5.49
N HIS A 175 15.72 -12.52 -6.11
CA HIS A 175 15.62 -13.79 -5.41
C HIS A 175 17.00 -14.29 -4.99
N LEU A 176 17.18 -14.62 -3.71
CA LEU A 176 18.42 -15.22 -3.21
C LEU A 176 18.45 -16.74 -3.43
N ALA A 177 17.27 -17.35 -3.51
CA ALA A 177 17.07 -18.77 -3.80
C ALA A 177 15.86 -18.96 -4.72
N GLY A 178 15.82 -20.08 -5.41
CA GLY A 178 14.79 -20.48 -6.35
C GLY A 178 15.34 -20.68 -7.76
N SER A 179 14.72 -21.59 -8.49
CA SER A 179 15.00 -21.87 -9.90
C SER A 179 13.66 -21.99 -10.64
N ASP A 180 13.55 -21.32 -11.78
CA ASP A 180 12.40 -21.46 -12.66
C ASP A 180 12.65 -22.62 -13.65
N GLU A 181 12.24 -23.82 -13.26
CA GLU A 181 12.33 -25.01 -14.10
C GLU A 181 11.54 -24.83 -15.42
N GLN A 182 10.43 -24.05 -15.41
CA GLN A 182 9.59 -23.86 -16.60
C GLN A 182 10.22 -22.95 -17.66
N GLU A 183 11.14 -22.06 -17.30
CA GLU A 183 11.89 -21.25 -18.27
C GLU A 183 12.99 -22.02 -18.98
N SER A 184 13.48 -23.10 -18.38
CA SER A 184 14.54 -23.93 -18.93
C SER A 184 14.07 -24.73 -20.15
N GLU A 185 12.77 -24.99 -20.27
CA GLU A 185 12.14 -25.73 -21.37
C GLU A 185 11.51 -24.85 -22.48
N ARG A 186 11.46 -23.52 -22.31
CA ARG A 186 10.86 -22.60 -23.31
C ARG A 186 11.80 -22.35 -24.49
N SER A 187 11.25 -22.42 -25.71
CA SER A 187 12.00 -22.14 -26.94
C SER A 187 12.59 -20.72 -26.96
N PRO A 188 13.77 -20.50 -27.59
CA PRO A 188 14.48 -19.21 -27.57
C PRO A 188 13.67 -17.99 -28.07
N ARG A 189 12.66 -18.21 -28.93
CA ARG A 189 11.75 -17.15 -29.41
C ARG A 189 10.81 -16.62 -28.32
N ARG A 190 10.31 -17.47 -27.42
CA ARG A 190 9.44 -17.04 -26.31
C ARG A 190 10.21 -16.41 -25.15
N ARG A 191 11.50 -16.74 -24.99
CA ARG A 191 12.40 -16.05 -24.03
C ARG A 191 12.63 -14.57 -24.34
N ARG A 192 12.46 -14.14 -25.60
CA ARG A 192 12.58 -12.73 -25.99
C ARG A 192 11.31 -11.91 -25.70
N GLU A 193 10.15 -12.55 -25.75
CA GLU A 193 8.86 -11.90 -25.41
C GLU A 193 8.64 -11.81 -23.89
N SER A 194 9.30 -12.66 -23.09
CA SER A 194 9.19 -12.67 -21.62
C SER A 194 10.26 -11.85 -20.88
N GLN A 195 11.06 -11.04 -21.58
CA GLN A 195 12.13 -10.23 -20.94
C GLN A 195 11.60 -9.17 -19.94
N ASP A 196 10.30 -8.83 -20.00
CA ASP A 196 9.65 -7.89 -19.09
C ASP A 196 9.07 -8.55 -17.80
N GLU A 197 9.08 -9.88 -17.69
CA GLU A 197 8.61 -10.57 -16.48
C GLU A 197 9.80 -11.01 -15.60
N SER A 198 9.76 -10.65 -14.31
CA SER A 198 10.75 -11.07 -13.30
C SER A 198 10.84 -12.59 -13.26
N THR A 199 11.89 -13.14 -13.86
CA THR A 199 12.16 -14.58 -13.80
C THR A 199 12.40 -14.96 -12.33
N GLY A 200 11.74 -16.00 -11.83
CA GLY A 200 11.82 -16.41 -10.43
C GLY A 200 13.18 -17.01 -10.03
N ASN A 201 14.20 -16.83 -10.87
CA ASN A 201 15.54 -17.39 -10.74
C ASN A 201 16.35 -16.66 -9.68
N SER A 202 17.11 -17.42 -8.91
CA SER A 202 18.07 -16.90 -7.95
C SER A 202 19.19 -16.12 -8.65
N LEU A 203 19.65 -15.03 -8.01
CA LEU A 203 20.86 -14.30 -8.38
C LEU A 203 22.09 -15.20 -8.51
N LEU A 204 22.10 -16.34 -7.81
CA LEU A 204 23.18 -17.31 -7.90
C LEU A 204 23.40 -17.81 -9.32
N HIS A 205 22.38 -17.85 -10.19
CA HIS A 205 22.53 -18.30 -11.57
C HIS A 205 23.21 -17.25 -12.47
N GLY A 206 23.19 -15.97 -12.09
CA GLY A 206 23.76 -14.88 -12.88
C GLY A 206 25.28 -14.70 -12.72
N PHE A 207 25.86 -15.13 -11.59
CA PHE A 207 27.31 -15.08 -11.38
C PHE A 207 28.03 -16.24 -12.07
N SER A 208 29.34 -16.13 -12.30
CA SER A 208 30.14 -17.29 -12.69
C SER A 208 30.36 -18.20 -11.46
N LYS A 209 30.66 -19.50 -11.70
CA LYS A 209 30.89 -20.43 -10.58
C LYS A 209 32.17 -20.09 -9.85
N GLU A 210 33.18 -19.70 -10.59
CA GLU A 210 34.50 -19.26 -10.12
C GLU A 210 34.36 -18.10 -9.14
N ILE A 211 33.57 -17.07 -9.49
CA ILE A 211 33.32 -15.91 -8.61
C ILE A 211 32.63 -16.33 -7.31
N LEU A 212 31.59 -17.16 -7.37
CA LEU A 212 30.88 -17.62 -6.17
C LEU A 212 31.75 -18.53 -5.30
N ALA A 213 32.50 -19.43 -5.92
CA ALA A 213 33.43 -20.33 -5.26
C ALA A 213 34.51 -19.53 -4.48
N GLN A 214 35.12 -18.55 -5.15
CA GLN A 214 36.09 -17.66 -4.52
C GLN A 214 35.48 -16.79 -3.41
N ALA A 215 34.29 -16.23 -3.64
CA ALA A 215 33.62 -15.37 -2.66
C ALA A 215 33.24 -16.11 -1.37
N TRP A 216 32.85 -17.38 -1.47
CA TRP A 216 32.50 -18.21 -0.32
C TRP A 216 33.65 -19.05 0.23
N GLY A 217 34.80 -19.09 -0.45
CA GLY A 217 35.93 -19.94 -0.05
C GLY A 217 35.62 -21.44 -0.14
N VAL A 218 34.89 -21.85 -1.19
CA VAL A 218 34.45 -23.23 -1.43
C VAL A 218 34.82 -23.69 -2.84
N ASP A 219 34.83 -25.00 -3.09
CA ASP A 219 35.01 -25.53 -4.45
C ASP A 219 33.81 -25.21 -5.35
N GLU A 220 34.05 -25.06 -6.66
CA GLU A 220 32.99 -24.87 -7.66
C GLU A 220 31.94 -26.01 -7.66
N SER A 221 32.33 -27.21 -7.23
CA SER A 221 31.42 -28.35 -7.11
C SER A 221 30.31 -28.11 -6.07
N ILE A 222 30.61 -27.34 -5.00
CA ILE A 222 29.63 -26.94 -4.00
C ILE A 222 28.66 -25.92 -4.60
N VAL A 223 29.17 -24.94 -5.34
CA VAL A 223 28.35 -23.95 -6.05
C VAL A 223 27.41 -24.63 -7.05
N GLN A 224 27.92 -25.62 -7.80
CA GLN A 224 27.12 -26.42 -8.73
C GLN A 224 25.98 -27.13 -7.98
N ARG A 225 26.28 -27.82 -6.87
CA ARG A 225 25.26 -28.49 -6.05
C ARG A 225 24.21 -27.52 -5.48
N LEU A 226 24.61 -26.31 -5.09
CA LEU A 226 23.67 -25.29 -4.60
C LEU A 226 22.70 -24.83 -5.70
N ARG A 227 23.17 -24.68 -6.94
CA ARG A 227 22.32 -24.32 -8.08
C ARG A 227 21.37 -25.44 -8.47
N GLU A 228 21.86 -26.67 -8.55
CA GLU A 228 21.08 -27.84 -8.95
C GLU A 228 20.09 -28.31 -7.86
N GLY A 229 20.40 -28.04 -6.59
CA GLY A 229 19.55 -28.43 -5.45
C GLY A 229 18.32 -27.55 -5.25
N GLN A 230 18.26 -26.39 -5.91
CA GLN A 230 17.10 -25.48 -5.82
C GLN A 230 15.95 -26.02 -6.65
N LYS A 231 14.81 -26.25 -6.00
CA LYS A 231 13.57 -26.74 -6.62
C LYS A 231 12.46 -25.73 -6.44
N GLY A 232 11.88 -25.29 -7.55
CA GLY A 232 10.83 -24.27 -7.57
C GLY A 232 11.36 -22.85 -7.35
N SER A 233 10.50 -21.88 -7.64
CA SER A 233 10.82 -20.45 -7.57
C SER A 233 9.81 -19.70 -6.70
N GLN A 234 10.19 -18.50 -6.23
CA GLN A 234 9.38 -17.51 -5.48
C GLN A 234 8.66 -18.01 -4.22
N ILE A 235 7.72 -18.95 -4.32
CA ILE A 235 7.02 -19.60 -3.21
C ILE A 235 7.10 -21.11 -3.40
N ILE A 236 7.65 -21.83 -2.42
CA ILE A 236 7.76 -23.29 -2.46
C ILE A 236 6.92 -23.93 -1.36
N LYS A 237 6.56 -25.20 -1.56
CA LYS A 237 6.04 -26.05 -0.48
C LYS A 237 7.22 -26.67 0.24
N VAL A 238 7.27 -26.54 1.56
CA VAL A 238 8.29 -27.21 2.37
C VAL A 238 7.74 -28.52 2.95
N ASP A 239 8.59 -29.54 3.01
CA ASP A 239 8.25 -30.80 3.66
C ASP A 239 8.32 -30.70 5.19
N GLU A 240 7.92 -31.77 5.88
CA GLU A 240 7.87 -31.80 7.34
C GLU A 240 9.26 -31.69 8.00
N GLN A 241 10.29 -32.28 7.39
CA GLN A 241 11.65 -32.25 7.91
C GLN A 241 12.22 -30.82 7.80
N GLN A 242 12.04 -30.18 6.64
CA GLN A 242 12.41 -28.79 6.40
C GLN A 242 11.63 -27.86 7.34
N ARG A 243 10.32 -28.06 7.50
CA ARG A 243 9.48 -27.28 8.42
C ARG A 243 10.03 -27.27 9.85
N ARG A 244 10.51 -28.42 10.35
CA ARG A 244 11.09 -28.55 11.70
C ARG A 244 12.43 -27.82 11.85
N SER A 245 13.17 -27.63 10.76
CA SER A 245 14.43 -26.87 10.76
C SER A 245 14.26 -25.36 10.67
N LEU A 246 13.06 -24.85 10.31
CA LEU A 246 12.84 -23.41 10.18
C LEU A 246 12.80 -22.72 11.56
N PRO A 247 13.46 -21.55 11.70
CA PRO A 247 13.67 -20.91 13.00
C PRO A 247 12.36 -20.51 13.67
N SER A 248 12.28 -20.75 14.98
CA SER A 248 11.12 -20.35 15.79
C SER A 248 11.03 -18.83 15.94
N VAL A 249 9.84 -18.33 16.28
CA VAL A 249 9.63 -16.91 16.59
C VAL A 249 10.49 -16.54 17.78
N THR A 250 11.26 -15.47 17.65
CA THR A 250 12.18 -15.01 18.69
C THR A 250 11.79 -13.65 19.26
N ASN A 251 11.05 -12.83 18.50
CA ASN A 251 10.58 -11.49 18.92
C ASN A 251 11.68 -10.63 19.58
N SER A 252 12.96 -10.85 19.25
CA SER A 252 14.07 -10.16 19.90
C SER A 252 14.34 -8.82 19.23
N GLY A 253 14.46 -7.79 20.06
CA GLY A 253 14.64 -6.40 19.66
C GLY A 253 15.84 -6.20 18.76
N ILE A 254 15.55 -5.96 17.48
CA ILE A 254 16.48 -5.27 16.59
C ILE A 254 16.43 -3.78 16.96
N TYR A 255 17.47 -3.03 16.64
CA TYR A 255 17.59 -1.57 16.78
C TYR A 255 16.42 -0.77 16.16
N MET A 256 15.55 -1.41 15.35
CA MET A 256 14.34 -0.84 14.75
C MET A 256 13.20 -1.86 14.77
N ASP A 257 12.00 -1.43 15.13
CA ASP A 257 10.78 -2.25 14.99
C ASP A 257 10.32 -2.28 13.53
N PHE A 258 10.53 -3.42 12.87
CA PHE A 258 10.08 -3.66 11.50
C PHE A 258 8.63 -4.17 11.44
N VAL A 259 8.02 -4.51 12.56
CA VAL A 259 6.65 -5.04 12.64
C VAL A 259 5.83 -4.17 13.59
N TYR A 260 4.62 -3.82 13.18
CA TYR A 260 3.64 -3.15 14.02
C TYR A 260 2.35 -3.98 14.10
N ARG A 261 1.88 -4.21 15.33
CA ARG A 261 0.67 -5.01 15.63
C ARG A 261 -0.61 -4.19 15.44
N LEU A 262 -0.84 -3.70 14.23
CA LEU A 262 -1.98 -2.81 13.97
C LEU A 262 -3.32 -3.53 14.19
N GLY A 263 -3.42 -4.84 13.90
CA GLY A 263 -4.63 -5.61 14.15
C GLY A 263 -5.05 -5.67 15.62
N ASP A 264 -4.08 -5.65 16.55
CA ASP A 264 -4.32 -5.71 17.99
C ASP A 264 -4.37 -4.33 18.68
N SER A 265 -4.01 -3.27 17.96
CA SER A 265 -3.99 -1.94 18.56
C SER A 265 -5.39 -1.46 18.87
N GLN A 266 -5.52 -0.58 19.87
CA GLN A 266 -6.77 0.15 20.05
C GLN A 266 -7.07 0.98 18.79
N PRO A 267 -8.35 1.09 18.39
CA PRO A 267 -8.73 1.97 17.29
C PRO A 267 -8.48 3.42 17.65
N ASP A 268 -7.87 4.17 16.72
CA ASP A 268 -7.70 5.62 16.85
C ASP A 268 -9.04 6.34 16.83
N VAL A 269 -10.01 5.76 16.11
CA VAL A 269 -11.39 6.23 16.08
C VAL A 269 -12.32 5.03 16.16
N TYR A 270 -13.27 5.09 17.08
CA TYR A 270 -14.37 4.13 17.20
C TYR A 270 -15.70 4.88 17.21
N VAL A 271 -16.62 4.49 16.34
CA VAL A 271 -17.97 5.08 16.24
C VAL A 271 -18.99 3.95 16.39
N PRO A 272 -19.79 3.93 17.48
CA PRO A 272 -20.84 2.94 17.67
C PRO A 272 -21.77 2.87 16.45
N ARG A 273 -21.99 1.66 15.92
CA ARG A 273 -22.78 1.39 14.69
C ARG A 273 -22.22 2.04 13.40
N GLY A 274 -21.10 2.74 13.46
CA GLY A 274 -20.38 3.28 12.31
C GLY A 274 -19.21 2.39 11.91
N GLY A 275 -18.37 2.02 12.87
CA GLY A 275 -17.16 1.24 12.60
C GLY A 275 -15.95 1.77 13.35
N GLU A 276 -14.78 1.37 12.89
CA GLU A 276 -13.50 1.76 13.48
C GLU A 276 -12.42 2.05 12.44
N LEU A 277 -11.45 2.86 12.85
CA LEU A 277 -10.27 3.25 12.09
C LEU A 277 -9.03 3.06 12.96
N ARG A 278 -8.05 2.33 12.41
CA ARG A 278 -6.69 2.21 12.95
C ARG A 278 -5.71 2.82 11.97
N GLN A 279 -4.87 3.73 12.44
CA GLN A 279 -3.84 4.40 11.65
C GLN A 279 -2.45 3.95 12.09
N LEU A 280 -1.55 3.82 11.14
CA LEU A 280 -0.14 3.49 11.33
C LEU A 280 0.70 4.51 10.57
N ASN A 281 1.46 5.30 11.29
CA ASN A 281 2.33 6.34 10.74
C ASN A 281 3.66 6.39 11.51
N SER A 282 4.56 7.28 11.11
CA SER A 282 5.90 7.41 11.72
C SER A 282 5.92 7.74 13.21
N MET A 283 4.82 8.21 13.79
CA MET A 283 4.73 8.45 15.24
C MET A 283 4.59 7.14 16.02
N LYS A 284 3.93 6.14 15.42
CA LYS A 284 3.74 4.79 16.00
C LYS A 284 4.86 3.84 15.62
N MET A 285 5.43 4.01 14.43
CA MET A 285 6.46 3.12 13.87
C MET A 285 7.52 3.96 13.14
N PRO A 286 8.59 4.41 13.84
CA PRO A 286 9.53 5.40 13.32
C PRO A 286 10.20 5.07 11.97
N ILE A 287 10.41 3.78 11.67
CA ILE A 287 11.00 3.35 10.39
C ILE A 287 10.19 3.82 9.18
N LEU A 288 8.91 4.11 9.35
CA LEU A 288 8.07 4.61 8.27
C LEU A 288 8.55 5.95 7.71
N LYS A 289 9.32 6.75 8.46
CA LYS A 289 9.99 7.95 7.93
C LYS A 289 10.92 7.63 6.77
N GLU A 290 11.65 6.52 6.88
CA GLU A 290 12.56 6.03 5.85
C GLU A 290 11.79 5.46 4.66
N LEU A 291 10.71 4.71 4.92
CA LEU A 291 9.91 4.13 3.84
C LEU A 291 9.11 5.18 3.05
N GLY A 292 8.78 6.32 3.67
CA GLY A 292 7.88 7.31 3.08
C GLY A 292 6.43 6.80 2.94
N LEU A 293 6.03 5.78 3.70
CA LEU A 293 4.73 5.12 3.62
C LEU A 293 4.02 5.11 4.98
N SER A 294 2.69 5.08 4.95
CA SER A 294 1.84 4.89 6.13
C SER A 294 0.58 4.12 5.75
N ALA A 295 -0.12 3.58 6.75
CA ALA A 295 -1.31 2.77 6.53
C ALA A 295 -2.49 3.23 7.40
N ALA A 296 -3.69 2.91 6.95
CA ALA A 296 -4.90 2.96 7.74
C ALA A 296 -5.77 1.75 7.42
N CYS A 297 -6.36 1.12 8.43
CA CYS A 297 -7.34 0.04 8.27
C CYS A 297 -8.69 0.51 8.80
N TYR A 298 -9.73 0.33 7.98
CA TYR A 298 -11.10 0.71 8.30
C TYR A 298 -11.98 -0.54 8.35
N GLN A 299 -12.84 -0.62 9.37
CA GLN A 299 -13.91 -1.60 9.43
C GLN A 299 -15.24 -0.88 9.59
N LEU A 300 -15.95 -0.68 8.49
CA LEU A 300 -17.23 0.01 8.46
C LEU A 300 -18.40 -0.96 8.63
N LYS A 301 -19.36 -0.58 9.46
CA LYS A 301 -20.63 -1.31 9.62
C LYS A 301 -21.57 -1.00 8.45
N SER A 302 -22.63 -1.81 8.34
CA SER A 302 -23.66 -1.70 7.31
C SER A 302 -24.18 -0.27 7.12
N GLY A 303 -24.04 0.29 5.92
CA GLY A 303 -24.50 1.64 5.58
C GLY A 303 -23.74 2.80 6.24
N ALA A 304 -22.60 2.53 6.91
CA ALA A 304 -21.72 3.57 7.42
C ALA A 304 -20.92 4.23 6.29
N LEU A 305 -20.52 5.48 6.49
CA LEU A 305 -19.86 6.33 5.50
C LEU A 305 -18.58 6.91 6.10
N THR A 306 -17.45 6.87 5.39
CA THR A 306 -16.33 7.75 5.74
C THR A 306 -16.67 9.18 5.37
N ALA A 307 -16.33 10.15 6.21
CA ALA A 307 -16.44 11.56 5.83
C ALA A 307 -15.72 11.81 4.49
N PRO A 308 -16.33 12.55 3.55
CA PRO A 308 -15.64 12.93 2.32
C PRO A 308 -14.39 13.73 2.65
N ALA A 309 -13.24 13.22 2.22
CA ALA A 309 -11.95 13.74 2.64
C ALA A 309 -10.91 13.69 1.52
N TRP A 310 -9.93 14.60 1.57
CA TRP A 310 -8.77 14.62 0.68
C TRP A 310 -7.47 14.63 1.49
N ALA A 311 -6.46 13.92 0.99
CA ALA A 311 -5.11 13.94 1.55
C ALA A 311 -4.30 15.04 0.89
N HIS A 312 -3.67 15.89 1.70
CA HIS A 312 -2.96 17.08 1.21
C HIS A 312 -1.60 16.72 0.59
N ASN A 313 -0.93 15.77 1.23
CA ASN A 313 0.49 15.50 1.07
C ASN A 313 0.78 14.09 0.56
N ALA A 314 -0.22 13.37 0.04
CA ALA A 314 -0.03 12.00 -0.42
C ALA A 314 -1.08 11.52 -1.42
N HIS A 315 -0.63 10.79 -2.45
CA HIS A 315 -1.46 9.81 -3.14
C HIS A 315 -1.73 8.63 -2.20
N LYS A 316 -2.85 7.94 -2.41
CA LYS A 316 -3.18 6.73 -1.63
C LYS A 316 -3.74 5.62 -2.51
N VAL A 317 -3.47 4.38 -2.12
CA VAL A 317 -4.17 3.20 -2.64
C VAL A 317 -5.15 2.69 -1.62
N ILE A 318 -6.34 2.31 -2.06
CA ILE A 318 -7.39 1.71 -1.27
C ILE A 318 -7.56 0.27 -1.75
N TYR A 319 -7.44 -0.68 -0.84
CA TYR A 319 -7.63 -2.10 -1.09
C TYR A 319 -8.76 -2.63 -0.22
N VAL A 320 -9.78 -3.24 -0.83
CA VAL A 320 -10.88 -3.87 -0.09
C VAL A 320 -10.47 -5.27 0.32
N ASN A 321 -10.43 -5.52 1.63
CA ASN A 321 -10.11 -6.80 2.22
C ASN A 321 -11.33 -7.72 2.27
N GLU A 322 -12.45 -7.24 2.82
CA GLU A 322 -13.69 -8.01 2.98
C GLU A 322 -14.93 -7.11 2.81
N GLY A 323 -16.05 -7.70 2.41
CA GLY A 323 -17.32 -7.00 2.21
C GLY A 323 -17.40 -6.23 0.89
N ARG A 324 -18.34 -5.29 0.81
CA ARG A 324 -18.63 -4.51 -0.39
C ARG A 324 -19.15 -3.12 -0.04
N GLY A 325 -18.79 -2.13 -0.83
CA GLY A 325 -19.25 -0.76 -0.67
C GLY A 325 -19.09 0.05 -1.94
N ARG A 326 -19.61 1.28 -1.92
CA ARG A 326 -19.47 2.24 -3.01
C ARG A 326 -18.41 3.27 -2.64
N ILE A 327 -17.54 3.59 -3.60
CA ILE A 327 -16.56 4.66 -3.50
C ILE A 327 -16.86 5.73 -4.52
N GLU A 328 -16.70 6.98 -4.08
CA GLU A 328 -16.80 8.15 -4.94
C GLU A 328 -15.50 8.96 -4.82
N VAL A 329 -14.99 9.45 -5.96
CA VAL A 329 -13.80 10.31 -6.05
C VAL A 329 -14.13 11.50 -6.96
N VAL A 330 -13.75 12.70 -6.54
CA VAL A 330 -14.03 13.96 -7.26
C VAL A 330 -12.73 14.60 -7.72
N ARG A 331 -12.74 15.20 -8.92
CA ARG A 331 -11.61 15.94 -9.52
C ARG A 331 -11.59 17.40 -9.06
N GLU A 332 -10.51 18.10 -9.39
CA GLU A 332 -10.34 19.53 -9.11
C GLU A 332 -11.38 20.43 -9.80
N ASN A 333 -11.94 19.99 -10.93
CA ASN A 333 -13.00 20.70 -11.65
C ASN A 333 -14.42 20.44 -11.08
N GLY A 334 -14.53 19.63 -10.02
CA GLY A 334 -15.81 19.25 -9.39
C GLY A 334 -16.53 18.07 -10.05
N GLU A 335 -16.02 17.52 -11.16
CA GLU A 335 -16.59 16.34 -11.79
C GLU A 335 -16.26 15.07 -11.00
N GLN A 336 -17.19 14.11 -11.03
CA GLN A 336 -16.99 12.81 -10.41
C GLN A 336 -16.01 11.98 -11.27
N ALA A 337 -14.81 11.77 -10.74
CA ALA A 337 -13.77 10.95 -11.38
C ALA A 337 -14.11 9.46 -11.35
N VAL A 338 -14.72 9.02 -10.24
CA VAL A 338 -15.09 7.63 -9.97
C VAL A 338 -16.40 7.60 -9.21
N GLU A 339 -17.34 6.79 -9.69
CA GLU A 339 -18.41 6.18 -8.90
C GLU A 339 -18.33 4.69 -9.18
N ALA A 340 -17.99 3.89 -8.17
CA ALA A 340 -17.80 2.46 -8.36
C ALA A 340 -18.17 1.66 -7.12
N ASP A 341 -18.72 0.48 -7.35
CA ASP A 341 -18.77 -0.56 -6.32
C ASP A 341 -17.40 -1.22 -6.21
N MET A 342 -16.93 -1.42 -4.98
CA MET A 342 -15.72 -2.16 -4.66
C MET A 342 -16.05 -3.29 -3.68
N ASP A 343 -15.55 -4.47 -4.00
CA ASP A 343 -15.62 -5.71 -3.20
C ASP A 343 -14.22 -6.31 -3.00
N GLU A 344 -14.13 -7.43 -2.26
CA GLU A 344 -12.86 -8.10 -1.91
C GLU A 344 -11.86 -8.19 -3.06
N GLY A 345 -10.65 -7.67 -2.85
CA GLY A 345 -9.56 -7.67 -3.83
C GLY A 345 -9.63 -6.53 -4.85
N SER A 346 -10.62 -5.65 -4.78
CA SER A 346 -10.64 -4.42 -5.58
C SER A 346 -9.60 -3.42 -5.05
N LEU A 347 -8.85 -2.80 -5.96
CA LEU A 347 -7.87 -1.75 -5.65
C LEU A 347 -8.20 -0.47 -6.40
N LEU A 348 -8.08 0.67 -5.73
CA LEU A 348 -8.27 2.00 -6.28
C LEU A 348 -7.12 2.94 -5.89
N VAL A 349 -6.54 3.63 -6.84
CA VAL A 349 -5.65 4.78 -6.59
C VAL A 349 -6.50 6.05 -6.44
N VAL A 350 -6.26 6.81 -5.38
CA VAL A 350 -6.82 8.15 -5.18
C VAL A 350 -5.67 9.16 -5.14
N PRO A 351 -5.62 10.10 -6.09
CA PRO A 351 -4.57 11.11 -6.12
C PRO A 351 -4.61 12.04 -4.90
N ALA A 352 -3.47 12.68 -4.58
CA ALA A 352 -3.43 13.76 -3.61
C ALA A 352 -4.42 14.86 -4.00
N ASN A 353 -5.05 15.47 -3.00
CA ASN A 353 -6.07 16.50 -3.12
C ASN A 353 -7.40 16.08 -3.77
N TYR A 354 -7.57 14.82 -4.20
CA TYR A 354 -8.85 14.34 -4.74
C TYR A 354 -9.77 13.94 -3.57
N PRO A 355 -10.92 14.64 -3.37
CA PRO A 355 -11.86 14.25 -2.33
C PRO A 355 -12.44 12.87 -2.63
N SER A 356 -12.55 12.04 -1.59
CA SER A 356 -13.11 10.70 -1.73
C SER A 356 -13.91 10.26 -0.51
N ALA A 357 -15.01 9.56 -0.74
CA ALA A 357 -15.89 9.01 0.30
C ALA A 357 -16.19 7.54 0.03
N LYS A 358 -16.42 6.76 1.09
CA LYS A 358 -16.69 5.32 1.01
C LYS A 358 -17.92 4.99 1.81
N LEU A 359 -18.93 4.45 1.15
CA LEU A 359 -20.19 4.02 1.74
C LEU A 359 -20.21 2.49 1.82
N ALA A 360 -20.29 1.94 3.02
CA ALA A 360 -20.40 0.50 3.22
C ALA A 360 -21.76 -0.02 2.75
N GLY A 361 -21.74 -1.16 2.06
CA GLY A 361 -22.95 -1.91 1.69
C GLY A 361 -23.57 -2.60 2.89
N ASN A 362 -24.48 -3.56 2.62
CA ASN A 362 -25.24 -4.22 3.68
C ASN A 362 -24.38 -5.12 4.58
N GLU A 363 -23.33 -5.72 4.03
CA GLU A 363 -22.42 -6.64 4.72
C GLU A 363 -21.30 -5.93 5.51
N GLY A 364 -21.23 -4.59 5.40
CA GLY A 364 -20.08 -3.82 5.88
C GLY A 364 -18.95 -3.74 4.85
N LEU A 365 -17.87 -3.06 5.22
CA LEU A 365 -16.70 -2.86 4.36
C LEU A 365 -15.43 -2.82 5.20
N ASP A 366 -14.53 -3.78 5.00
CA ASP A 366 -13.18 -3.84 5.56
C ASP A 366 -12.18 -3.48 4.46
N PHE A 367 -11.40 -2.41 4.66
CA PHE A 367 -10.44 -1.95 3.67
C PHE A 367 -9.20 -1.32 4.29
N ALA A 368 -8.07 -1.52 3.61
CA ALA A 368 -6.81 -0.87 3.92
C ALA A 368 -6.56 0.31 2.99
N VAL A 369 -5.90 1.33 3.51
CA VAL A 369 -5.43 2.50 2.77
C VAL A 369 -3.95 2.64 3.02
N ILE A 370 -3.13 2.65 1.96
CA ILE A 370 -1.70 2.94 2.06
C ILE A 370 -1.46 4.31 1.43
N TYR A 371 -0.82 5.21 2.19
CA TYR A 371 -0.50 6.56 1.74
C TYR A 371 0.97 6.64 1.36
N LYS A 372 1.27 7.38 0.29
CA LYS A 372 2.63 7.75 -0.12
C LYS A 372 3.17 8.91 0.69
N THR A 373 3.12 8.76 2.00
CA THR A 373 3.77 9.61 2.99
C THR A 373 3.82 8.86 4.31
N HIS A 374 4.80 9.15 5.15
CA HIS A 374 4.91 8.56 6.48
C HIS A 374 3.96 9.21 7.50
N LEU A 375 3.40 10.38 7.20
CA LEU A 375 2.51 11.14 8.08
C LEU A 375 1.41 11.85 7.27
N PRO A 376 0.26 11.17 7.02
CA PRO A 376 -0.79 11.70 6.16
C PRO A 376 -1.55 12.81 6.85
N ILE A 377 -1.83 13.88 6.09
CA ILE A 377 -2.66 15.02 6.53
C ILE A 377 -3.90 15.05 5.66
N GLU A 378 -5.07 14.94 6.28
CA GLU A 378 -6.37 14.95 5.60
C GLU A 378 -7.28 16.06 6.11
N SER A 379 -8.04 16.66 5.20
CA SER A 379 -9.17 17.55 5.52
C SER A 379 -10.49 16.91 5.13
N TYR A 380 -11.57 17.35 5.78
CA TYR A 380 -12.89 16.75 5.69
C TYR A 380 -13.91 17.78 5.22
N LEU A 381 -14.83 17.38 4.33
CA LEU A 381 -15.96 18.22 3.90
C LEU A 381 -17.08 18.26 4.94
N ALA A 382 -17.23 17.21 5.75
CA ALA A 382 -18.32 17.10 6.72
C ALA A 382 -17.82 16.56 8.07
N GLY A 383 -18.62 16.77 9.12
CA GLY A 383 -18.28 16.37 10.49
C GLY A 383 -17.74 17.52 11.35
N ARG A 384 -17.42 17.21 12.61
CA ARG A 384 -16.98 18.17 13.64
C ARG A 384 -15.83 19.07 13.19
N ASN A 385 -14.81 18.48 12.56
CA ASN A 385 -13.58 19.17 12.18
C ASN A 385 -13.56 19.50 10.66
N SER A 386 -14.74 19.70 10.05
CA SER A 386 -14.82 19.93 8.61
C SER A 386 -14.46 21.36 8.21
N VAL A 387 -13.91 21.50 7.00
CA VAL A 387 -13.63 22.80 6.39
C VAL A 387 -14.91 23.63 6.26
N TYR A 388 -16.06 22.99 5.99
CA TYR A 388 -17.35 23.69 5.90
C TYR A 388 -17.77 24.36 7.22
N LYS A 389 -17.46 23.75 8.37
CA LYS A 389 -17.69 24.37 9.69
C LYS A 389 -16.60 25.35 10.10
N GLY A 390 -15.44 25.29 9.46
CA GLY A 390 -14.32 26.20 9.71
C GLY A 390 -14.44 27.55 8.97
N VAL A 391 -15.23 27.62 7.90
CA VAL A 391 -15.50 28.88 7.19
C VAL A 391 -16.57 29.68 7.95
N PRO A 392 -16.40 31.00 8.14
CA PRO A 392 -17.42 31.81 8.78
C PRO A 392 -18.79 31.67 8.11
N ARG A 393 -19.85 31.51 8.92
CA ARG A 393 -21.21 31.25 8.45
C ARG A 393 -21.66 32.19 7.33
N SER A 394 -21.45 33.50 7.50
CA SER A 394 -21.87 34.50 6.51
C SER A 394 -21.16 34.34 5.17
N VAL A 395 -19.88 33.95 5.19
CA VAL A 395 -19.10 33.64 3.98
C VAL A 395 -19.64 32.39 3.30
N MET A 396 -19.88 31.31 4.05
CA MET A 396 -20.41 30.07 3.48
C MET A 396 -21.85 30.23 2.97
N SER A 397 -22.69 30.96 3.71
CA SER A 397 -24.07 31.26 3.31
C SER A 397 -24.10 32.07 2.02
N SER A 398 -23.23 33.08 1.90
CA SER A 398 -23.09 33.87 0.67
C SER A 398 -22.56 33.04 -0.50
N ALA A 399 -21.55 32.20 -0.27
CA ALA A 399 -20.94 31.35 -1.31
C ALA A 399 -21.90 30.28 -1.84
N LEU A 400 -22.69 29.67 -0.95
CA LEU A 400 -23.70 28.67 -1.30
C LEU A 400 -25.04 29.29 -1.75
N GLN A 401 -25.19 30.61 -1.63
CA GLN A 401 -26.44 31.34 -1.91
C GLN A 401 -27.63 30.80 -1.09
N ILE A 402 -27.40 30.56 0.21
CA ILE A 402 -28.40 30.10 1.17
C ILE A 402 -28.57 31.10 2.32
N ASP A 403 -29.69 31.03 3.03
CA ASP A 403 -29.86 31.79 4.26
C ASP A 403 -29.01 31.21 5.41
N GLU A 404 -28.70 32.05 6.40
CA GLU A 404 -27.88 31.65 7.55
C GLU A 404 -28.56 30.60 8.45
N GLN A 405 -29.90 30.49 8.43
CA GLN A 405 -30.61 29.47 9.22
C GLN A 405 -30.42 28.08 8.60
N LEU A 406 -30.41 27.98 7.27
CA LEU A 406 -30.11 26.75 6.55
C LEU A 406 -28.65 26.36 6.75
N GLN A 407 -27.73 27.32 6.71
CA GLN A 407 -26.32 27.07 7.01
C GLN A 407 -26.12 26.59 8.46
N GLN A 408 -26.75 27.23 9.45
CA GLN A 408 -26.74 26.75 10.84
C GLN A 408 -27.27 25.32 10.96
N LYS A 409 -28.37 24.98 10.26
CA LYS A 409 -28.90 23.60 10.23
C LYS A 409 -27.88 22.60 9.68
N LEU A 410 -27.01 22.98 8.74
CA LEU A 410 -25.94 22.11 8.24
C LEU A 410 -24.80 21.98 9.27
N GLU A 411 -24.43 23.07 9.92
CA GLU A 411 -23.40 23.12 10.98
C GLU A 411 -23.79 22.29 12.21
N ASP A 412 -25.07 22.29 12.60
CA ASP A 412 -25.58 21.52 13.74
C ASP A 412 -25.58 20.01 13.47
N ARG A 413 -25.59 19.60 12.19
CA ARG A 413 -25.55 18.18 11.83
C ARG A 413 -24.14 17.65 11.95
N ARG A 414 -24.04 16.42 12.45
CA ARG A 414 -22.76 15.72 12.64
C ARG A 414 -21.76 16.57 13.44
N ALA A 415 -22.22 17.18 14.53
CA ALA A 415 -21.40 18.03 15.39
C ALA A 415 -20.37 17.23 16.20
N GLU A 416 -20.66 15.95 16.47
CA GLU A 416 -19.77 15.09 17.28
C GLU A 416 -18.95 14.14 16.41
N GLU A 417 -19.48 13.69 15.27
CA GLU A 417 -18.78 12.77 14.38
C GLU A 417 -17.80 13.49 13.44
N ALA A 418 -16.61 12.92 13.23
CA ALA A 418 -15.60 13.47 12.31
C ALA A 418 -15.29 12.53 11.14
N TYR A 419 -14.68 11.37 11.40
CA TYR A 419 -14.08 10.50 10.36
C TYR A 419 -15.05 9.46 9.79
N ILE A 420 -15.89 8.87 10.65
CA ILE A 420 -16.83 7.82 10.31
C ILE A 420 -18.22 8.28 10.73
N PHE A 421 -19.17 8.09 9.83
CA PHE A 421 -20.56 8.43 10.00
C PHE A 421 -21.40 7.17 10.03
N PRO A 422 -22.15 6.88 11.11
CA PRO A 422 -23.04 5.74 11.14
C PRO A 422 -24.17 5.92 10.13
N ARG A 423 -24.78 4.80 9.75
CA ARG A 423 -25.96 4.80 8.87
C ARG A 423 -27.01 5.73 9.44
N ARG A 424 -27.55 6.61 8.58
CA ARG A 424 -28.66 7.47 8.96
C ARG A 424 -29.90 6.60 9.12
N GLU A 425 -30.42 6.49 10.34
CA GLU A 425 -31.76 5.96 10.54
C GLU A 425 -32.74 6.85 9.77
N ARG A 426 -33.56 6.24 8.91
CA ARG A 426 -34.65 6.98 8.27
C ARG A 426 -35.51 7.54 9.41
N GLN A 427 -35.61 8.86 9.53
CA GLN A 427 -36.69 9.43 10.32
C GLN A 427 -37.99 8.85 9.78
N PRO A 428 -38.87 8.27 10.63
CA PRO A 428 -40.17 7.84 10.17
C PRO A 428 -40.82 9.04 9.49
N ARG A 429 -41.35 8.83 8.28
CA ARG A 429 -42.12 9.86 7.58
C ARG A 429 -43.20 10.35 8.56
N ARG A 430 -43.10 11.62 8.98
CA ARG A 430 -44.23 12.35 9.56
C ARG A 430 -45.26 12.50 8.44
N GLY A 431 -46.02 11.45 8.22
CA GLY A 431 -47.05 11.36 7.19
C GLY A 431 -48.14 10.35 7.57
N GLY A 432 -48.27 10.04 8.86
CA GLY A 432 -49.29 9.13 9.39
C GLY A 432 -49.80 9.50 10.79
N GLU A 433 -49.49 10.70 11.27
CA GLU A 433 -50.09 11.22 12.53
C GLU A 433 -51.48 11.84 12.28
N GLU A 434 -51.82 12.21 11.03
CA GLU A 434 -53.19 12.61 10.70
C GLU A 434 -54.14 11.41 10.51
N GLU A 435 -53.71 10.28 9.94
CA GLU A 435 -54.59 9.11 9.85
C GLU A 435 -54.86 8.44 11.21
N ARG A 436 -53.91 8.51 12.16
CA ARG A 436 -54.11 7.97 13.51
C ARG A 436 -55.00 8.85 14.39
N SER A 437 -55.10 10.16 14.12
CA SER A 437 -56.01 11.03 14.88
C SER A 437 -57.46 10.81 14.46
N TYR A 438 -57.75 10.58 13.17
CA TYR A 438 -59.11 10.22 12.72
C TYR A 438 -59.57 8.86 13.24
N GLN A 439 -58.68 7.87 13.31
CA GLN A 439 -59.03 6.53 13.79
C GLN A 439 -59.15 6.43 15.33
N PHE A 440 -58.51 7.33 16.07
CA PHE A 440 -58.70 7.44 17.52
C PHE A 440 -60.01 8.16 17.87
N VAL A 441 -60.40 9.17 17.09
CA VAL A 441 -61.69 9.88 17.27
C VAL A 441 -62.87 9.01 16.86
N GLU A 442 -62.80 8.25 15.75
CA GLU A 442 -63.87 7.31 15.38
C GLU A 442 -64.08 6.19 16.40
N ASN A 443 -63.00 5.69 17.03
CA ASN A 443 -63.11 4.67 18.08
C ASN A 443 -63.63 5.23 19.41
N LEU A 444 -63.42 6.52 19.70
CA LEU A 444 -63.98 7.18 20.89
C LEU A 444 -65.47 7.48 20.75
N VAL A 445 -65.94 7.82 19.55
CA VAL A 445 -67.38 8.04 19.28
C VAL A 445 -68.17 6.73 19.42
N ARG A 446 -67.63 5.59 18.98
CA ARG A 446 -68.30 4.27 19.15
C ARG A 446 -68.37 3.75 20.59
N VAL A 447 -67.57 4.27 21.51
CA VAL A 447 -67.54 3.81 22.92
C VAL A 447 -68.47 4.66 23.80
N PHE A 448 -68.87 5.86 23.37
CA PHE A 448 -69.71 6.77 24.15
C PHE A 448 -70.97 7.27 23.41
N GLY A 449 -71.39 6.61 22.33
CA GLY A 449 -72.65 6.90 21.62
C GLY A 449 -72.97 5.87 20.55
#